data_AF-A0A660XNG5-F1
#
_entry.id   AF-A0A660XNG5-F1
#
_cell.length_a   1.000
_cell.length_b   1.000
_cell.length_c   1.000
_cell.angle_alpha   90.00
_cell.angle_beta   90.00
_cell.angle_gamma   90.00
#
_symmetry.space_group_name_H-M   'P 1'
#
loop_
_entity.id
_entity.type
_entity.pdbx_description
1 polymer ?
#
loop_
_entity_poly.entity_id
_entity_poly.type
_entity_poly.pdbx_seq_one_letter_code
_entity_poly.pdbx_strand_id
1 'polypeptide(L)'
;MKINRIILLFIFIVNLLCAQTLIVEGGTKQIEYDLEFLNQIRFSQLDSLSNTALSFHTVTGIRHIRLSDIDAVEFNDTDEVLVHHMGLISHFRQADINYIDISPVTLPDRPEGARSGSKFMEDILGTTFQQREPYILTEFLNGNIPDILRDFITLTSTFKDVNGTNHTVEYDVMTDYLSIGTNEDYCRIPMGPSTAQKIADAYGCILTTTKLCDDIWQHATVHLDPIPYYPVADNNSQVYKFIEHNTDINAAREMAGGTIHELIAGIKKDVVICNAVKTKPGYVAIYGWHYTSGTAIQPLYTGHVDWYVDYSHGIRLVNNIVRVDGVPMNAETILRDSILYKLLSDENGIMRLPRYRY
;
A
#
# COMPACT_ATOMS: atom_id res chain seq x y z
N MET A 1 -2.55 30.58 17.58
CA MET A 1 -3.27 29.63 18.45
C MET A 1 -4.55 29.19 17.73
N LYS A 2 -4.48 28.08 17.00
CA LYS A 2 -5.61 27.28 16.52
C LYS A 2 -5.13 25.84 16.56
N ILE A 3 -5.30 25.22 17.73
CA ILE A 3 -5.13 23.78 17.91
C ILE A 3 -6.53 23.20 17.72
N ASN A 4 -6.82 22.71 16.53
CA ASN A 4 -7.94 21.81 16.27
C ASN A 4 -7.35 20.60 15.55
N ARG A 5 -6.93 19.61 16.33
CA ARG A 5 -6.78 18.21 15.91
C ARG A 5 -7.70 17.41 16.82
N ILE A 6 -8.39 16.42 16.26
CA ILE A 6 -8.67 15.07 16.78
C ILE A 6 -9.98 14.58 16.14
N ILE A 7 -9.89 13.48 15.38
CA ILE A 7 -10.67 12.27 15.67
C ILE A 7 -9.71 11.10 15.46
N LEU A 8 -9.27 10.48 16.56
CA LEU A 8 -8.72 9.14 16.56
C LEU A 8 -9.76 8.27 17.26
N LEU A 9 -10.23 7.24 16.59
CA LEU A 9 -11.22 6.33 17.12
C LEU A 9 -10.71 4.91 16.89
N PHE A 10 -10.29 4.26 17.96
CA PHE A 10 -10.10 2.80 18.03
C PHE A 10 -11.25 2.27 18.90
N ILE A 11 -12.25 1.62 18.27
CA ILE A 11 -13.31 0.91 19.00
C ILE A 11 -12.94 -0.56 19.04
N PHE A 12 -12.60 -1.05 20.22
CA PHE A 12 -12.53 -2.48 20.51
C PHE A 12 -13.91 -2.98 20.95
N ILE A 13 -14.59 -3.75 20.10
CA ILE A 13 -15.83 -4.44 20.48
C ILE A 13 -15.42 -5.78 21.12
N VAL A 14 -15.03 -5.74 22.39
CA VAL A 14 -14.87 -6.97 23.17
C VAL A 14 -16.25 -7.38 23.67
N ASN A 15 -16.78 -8.47 23.13
CA ASN A 15 -17.94 -9.16 23.69
C ASN A 15 -17.59 -9.74 25.06
N LEU A 16 -17.71 -8.97 26.13
CA LEU A 16 -18.01 -9.44 27.49
C LEU A 16 -18.32 -8.24 28.40
N LEU A 17 -19.39 -8.38 29.18
CA LEU A 17 -19.92 -7.41 30.15
C LEU A 17 -18.83 -6.61 30.90
N CYS A 18 -19.02 -5.28 30.92
CA CYS A 18 -18.29 -4.20 31.61
C CYS A 18 -17.29 -3.39 30.76
N ALA A 19 -17.67 -2.10 30.57
CA ALA A 19 -16.85 -0.96 30.13
C ALA A 19 -16.11 -1.10 28.78
N GLN A 20 -16.76 -0.65 27.70
CA GLN A 20 -16.09 -0.40 26.43
C GLN A 20 -15.15 0.81 26.60
N THR A 21 -13.85 0.60 26.48
CA THR A 21 -12.84 1.66 26.68
C THR A 21 -12.34 2.15 25.33
N LEU A 22 -12.36 3.46 25.09
CA LEU A 22 -11.67 4.09 23.95
C LEU A 22 -10.21 4.36 24.34
N ILE A 23 -9.25 3.72 23.68
CA ILE A 23 -7.82 4.00 23.89
C ILE A 23 -7.38 5.05 22.86
N VAL A 24 -7.05 6.25 23.35
CA VAL A 24 -6.43 7.31 22.53
C VAL A 24 -4.98 7.43 22.97
N GLU A 25 -4.05 6.89 22.18
CA GLU A 25 -2.62 7.15 22.41
C GLU A 25 -2.26 8.57 21.94
N GLY A 26 -1.95 9.41 22.92
CA GLY A 26 -1.60 10.81 22.69
C GLY A 26 -1.81 11.69 23.92
N GLY A 27 -1.27 11.29 25.07
CA GLY A 27 -1.32 12.07 26.32
C GLY A 27 -1.66 11.20 27.53
N THR A 28 -0.92 11.39 28.62
CA THR A 28 -0.92 10.56 29.84
C THR A 28 -2.20 10.67 30.70
N LYS A 29 -3.39 10.58 30.12
CA LYS A 29 -4.66 10.48 30.84
C LYS A 29 -5.64 9.56 30.10
N GLN A 30 -6.06 8.52 30.80
CA GLN A 30 -7.22 7.71 30.45
C GLN A 30 -8.45 8.63 30.41
N ILE A 31 -9.12 8.72 29.25
CA ILE A 31 -10.39 9.45 29.10
C ILE A 31 -11.47 8.40 28.87
N GLU A 32 -12.37 8.28 29.84
CA GLU A 32 -13.52 7.40 29.81
C GLU A 32 -14.69 8.15 29.13
N TYR A 33 -15.31 7.55 28.11
CA TYR A 33 -16.45 8.15 27.41
C TYR A 33 -17.73 7.36 27.72
N ASP A 34 -18.82 8.10 27.94
CA ASP A 34 -20.17 7.57 28.07
C ASP A 34 -20.75 7.25 26.68
N LEU A 35 -21.20 6.00 26.48
CA LEU A 35 -21.69 5.48 25.21
C LEU A 35 -22.94 6.22 24.71
N GLU A 36 -23.74 6.82 25.59
CA GLU A 36 -24.90 7.63 25.19
C GLU A 36 -24.52 8.89 24.39
N PHE A 37 -23.24 9.33 24.47
CA PHE A 37 -22.75 10.55 23.82
C PHE A 37 -22.11 10.33 22.43
N LEU A 38 -21.85 9.07 22.04
CA LEU A 38 -21.16 8.72 20.78
C LEU A 38 -22.10 8.55 19.57
N ASN A 39 -23.40 8.76 19.74
CA ASN A 39 -24.42 8.42 18.74
C ASN A 39 -24.32 9.10 17.37
N GLN A 40 -23.40 10.05 17.17
CA GLN A 40 -23.07 10.58 15.84
C GLN A 40 -21.60 11.04 15.79
N ILE A 41 -20.71 10.17 15.30
CA ILE A 41 -19.34 10.60 14.98
C ILE A 41 -19.40 11.43 13.70
N ARG A 42 -19.12 12.74 13.80
CA ARG A 42 -19.05 13.65 12.66
C ARG A 42 -17.60 13.92 12.27
N PHE A 43 -17.18 13.49 11.09
CA PHE A 43 -15.80 13.60 10.56
C PHE A 43 -15.42 15.01 10.05
N SER A 44 -15.83 16.06 10.77
CA SER A 44 -15.95 17.42 10.24
C SER A 44 -14.64 18.21 10.00
N GLN A 45 -13.44 17.62 10.13
CA GLN A 45 -12.16 18.29 9.89
C GLN A 45 -11.05 17.33 9.42
N LEU A 46 -11.28 16.63 8.30
CA LEU A 46 -10.23 15.86 7.64
C LEU A 46 -9.26 16.78 6.89
N ASP A 47 -8.00 16.36 6.77
CA ASP A 47 -7.08 17.02 5.85
C ASP A 47 -7.62 16.89 4.41
N SER A 48 -7.71 18.01 3.70
CA SER A 48 -8.23 18.06 2.34
C SER A 48 -7.46 17.19 1.33
N LEU A 49 -6.22 16.82 1.66
CA LEU A 49 -5.38 15.98 0.80
C LEU A 49 -5.55 14.49 1.07
N SER A 50 -6.03 14.08 2.25
CA SER A 50 -5.93 12.69 2.70
C SER A 50 -6.99 11.79 2.05
N ASN A 51 -6.56 10.66 1.49
CA ASN A 51 -7.41 9.59 0.97
C ASN A 51 -7.83 8.58 2.08
N THR A 52 -7.96 9.03 3.32
CA THR A 52 -8.15 8.17 4.50
C THR A 52 -9.52 7.48 4.51
N ALA A 53 -9.57 6.27 5.06
CA ALA A 53 -10.80 5.49 5.24
C ALA A 53 -11.06 5.14 6.70
N LEU A 54 -12.34 5.02 7.06
CA LEU A 54 -12.76 4.19 8.18
C LEU A 54 -12.64 2.75 7.72
N SER A 55 -11.73 1.99 8.33
CA SER A 55 -11.46 0.60 7.97
C SER A 55 -12.10 -0.34 8.98
N PHE A 56 -12.94 -1.23 8.46
CA PHE A 56 -13.64 -2.25 9.22
C PHE A 56 -12.92 -3.57 9.03
N HIS A 57 -12.29 -4.04 10.10
CA HIS A 57 -11.62 -5.34 10.13
C HIS A 57 -12.62 -6.38 10.58
N THR A 58 -13.17 -7.14 9.64
CA THR A 58 -14.21 -8.13 9.92
C THR A 58 -13.68 -9.56 9.82
N VAL A 59 -14.44 -10.51 10.35
CA VAL A 59 -14.18 -11.95 10.15
C VAL A 59 -14.24 -12.39 8.69
N THR A 60 -14.84 -11.57 7.81
CA THR A 60 -14.96 -11.82 6.36
C THR A 60 -13.98 -11.02 5.51
N GLY A 61 -13.10 -10.23 6.13
CA GLY A 61 -12.12 -9.40 5.45
C GLY A 61 -12.21 -7.92 5.82
N ILE A 62 -11.42 -7.09 5.14
CA ILE A 62 -11.30 -5.67 5.45
C ILE A 62 -12.12 -4.86 4.44
N ARG A 63 -12.94 -3.92 4.96
CA ARG A 63 -13.72 -2.98 4.13
C ARG A 63 -13.40 -1.54 4.46
N HIS A 64 -13.22 -0.71 3.44
CA HIS A 64 -12.87 0.70 3.61
C HIS A 64 -14.04 1.59 3.19
N ILE A 65 -14.42 2.53 4.05
CA ILE A 65 -15.33 3.62 3.69
C ILE A 65 -14.56 4.93 3.82
N ARG A 66 -14.41 5.66 2.70
CA ARG A 66 -13.65 6.91 2.67
C ARG A 66 -14.23 7.89 3.69
N LEU A 67 -13.39 8.45 4.56
CA LEU A 67 -13.87 9.32 5.63
C LEU A 67 -14.58 10.58 5.13
N SER A 68 -14.15 11.14 3.99
CA SER A 68 -14.78 12.32 3.40
C SER A 68 -16.19 12.07 2.87
N ASP A 69 -16.54 10.81 2.66
CA ASP A 69 -17.80 10.39 2.07
C ASP A 69 -18.83 10.04 3.16
N ILE A 70 -18.39 9.88 4.42
CA ILE A 70 -19.23 9.49 5.56
C ILE A 70 -20.02 10.69 6.09
N ASP A 71 -21.34 10.55 6.06
CA ASP A 71 -22.30 11.49 6.63
C ASP A 71 -22.52 11.24 8.13
N ALA A 72 -22.65 9.96 8.52
CA ALA A 72 -22.86 9.53 9.90
C ALA A 72 -22.49 8.06 10.11
N VAL A 73 -22.14 7.70 11.34
CA VAL A 73 -22.01 6.32 11.82
C VAL A 73 -22.97 6.14 12.98
N GLU A 74 -23.84 5.13 12.91
CA GLU A 74 -24.85 4.81 13.91
C GLU A 74 -24.62 3.40 14.46
N PHE A 75 -24.69 3.26 15.78
CA PHE A 75 -24.69 1.99 16.48
C PHE A 75 -26.12 1.76 16.96
N ASN A 76 -26.79 0.72 16.48
CA ASN A 76 -28.18 0.47 16.85
C ASN A 76 -28.31 -0.69 17.85
N ASP A 77 -29.46 -0.76 18.52
CA ASP A 77 -29.79 -1.81 19.50
C ASP A 77 -29.97 -3.21 18.85
N THR A 78 -29.83 -3.33 17.53
CA THR A 78 -29.99 -4.58 16.77
C THR A 78 -28.66 -5.27 16.43
N ASP A 79 -27.59 -4.97 17.17
CA ASP A 79 -26.22 -5.50 16.95
C ASP A 79 -25.63 -5.14 15.57
N GLU A 80 -26.05 -4.03 14.97
CA GLU A 80 -25.48 -3.51 13.71
C GLU A 80 -24.75 -2.18 13.92
N VAL A 81 -23.76 -1.94 13.05
CA VAL A 81 -23.15 -0.64 12.78
C VAL A 81 -23.58 -0.21 11.39
N LEU A 82 -24.22 0.94 11.30
CA LEU A 82 -24.68 1.54 10.06
C LEU A 82 -23.78 2.72 9.71
N VAL A 83 -23.20 2.69 8.51
CA VAL A 83 -22.40 3.81 7.99
C VAL A 83 -23.16 4.44 6.84
N HIS A 84 -23.61 5.68 7.04
CA HIS A 84 -24.27 6.49 6.03
C HIS A 84 -23.19 7.24 5.24
N HIS A 85 -23.12 7.03 3.93
CA HIS A 85 -22.13 7.68 3.07
C HIS A 85 -22.64 7.80 1.63
N MET A 86 -22.43 8.94 0.99
CA MET A 86 -22.84 9.20 -0.40
C MET A 86 -24.30 8.85 -0.73
N GLY A 87 -25.22 8.95 0.24
CA GLY A 87 -26.62 8.52 0.08
C GLY A 87 -26.85 7.00 0.07
N LEU A 88 -25.84 6.22 0.44
CA LEU A 88 -25.89 4.77 0.70
C LEU A 88 -25.78 4.50 2.20
N ILE A 89 -26.18 3.29 2.60
CA ILE A 89 -26.00 2.78 3.96
C ILE A 89 -25.25 1.45 3.87
N SER A 90 -24.06 1.41 4.47
CA SER A 90 -23.31 0.16 4.66
C SER A 90 -23.66 -0.43 6.01
N HIS A 91 -23.99 -1.72 6.02
CA HIS A 91 -24.34 -2.48 7.22
C HIS A 91 -23.18 -3.39 7.62
N PHE A 92 -22.86 -3.39 8.92
CA PHE A 92 -21.90 -4.30 9.51
C PHE A 92 -22.51 -4.89 10.77
N ARG A 93 -22.43 -6.22 10.94
CA ARG A 93 -22.83 -6.84 12.20
C ARG A 93 -21.71 -6.63 13.23
N GLN A 94 -22.04 -6.16 14.42
CA GLN A 94 -21.06 -5.90 15.48
C GLN A 94 -20.28 -7.15 15.85
N ALA A 95 -20.93 -8.32 15.86
CA ALA A 95 -20.29 -9.61 16.13
C ALA A 95 -19.26 -10.04 15.08
N ASP A 96 -19.35 -9.50 13.87
CA ASP A 96 -18.43 -9.80 12.77
C ASP A 96 -17.26 -8.82 12.71
N ILE A 97 -17.30 -7.71 13.47
CA ILE A 97 -16.24 -6.70 13.52
C ILE A 97 -15.22 -7.09 14.61
N ASN A 98 -13.97 -7.30 14.21
CA ASN A 98 -12.86 -7.50 15.12
C ASN A 98 -12.42 -6.16 15.74
N TYR A 99 -12.21 -5.15 14.91
CA TYR A 99 -11.91 -3.77 15.30
C TYR A 99 -12.18 -2.80 14.15
N ILE A 100 -12.20 -1.51 14.47
CA ILE A 100 -12.31 -0.41 13.51
C ILE A 100 -11.13 0.53 13.74
N ASP A 101 -10.47 0.95 12.67
CA ASP A 101 -9.39 1.94 12.70
C ASP A 101 -9.47 2.91 11.52
N ILE A 102 -8.47 3.79 11.43
CA ILE A 102 -8.32 4.74 10.33
C ILE A 102 -7.19 4.26 9.43
N SER A 103 -7.54 3.85 8.21
CA SER A 103 -6.54 3.53 7.19
C SER A 103 -6.08 4.82 6.49
N PRO A 104 -4.78 4.98 6.22
CA PRO A 104 -4.26 6.14 5.49
C PRO A 104 -4.71 6.19 4.02
N VAL A 105 -5.21 5.07 3.49
CA VAL A 105 -5.66 4.90 2.11
C VAL A 105 -7.06 4.30 2.03
N THR A 106 -7.82 4.69 1.01
CA THR A 106 -9.10 4.06 0.68
C THR A 106 -8.89 3.17 -0.54
N LEU A 107 -9.08 1.86 -0.36
CA LEU A 107 -8.95 0.87 -1.42
C LEU A 107 -10.33 0.27 -1.73
N PRO A 108 -10.60 -0.14 -2.98
CA PRO A 108 -11.87 -0.79 -3.32
C PRO A 108 -12.02 -2.10 -2.56
N ASP A 109 -13.22 -2.37 -2.05
CA ASP A 109 -13.55 -3.60 -1.35
C ASP A 109 -13.38 -4.82 -2.25
N ARG A 110 -12.97 -5.94 -1.66
CA ARG A 110 -12.87 -7.21 -2.38
C ARG A 110 -14.29 -7.75 -2.65
N PRO A 111 -14.66 -8.06 -3.91
CA PRO A 111 -15.96 -8.65 -4.22
C PRO A 111 -16.10 -10.06 -3.64
N GLU A 112 -17.30 -10.39 -3.17
CA GLU A 112 -17.66 -11.75 -2.80
C GLU A 112 -17.52 -12.67 -4.04
N GLY A 113 -16.68 -13.70 -3.94
CA GLY A 113 -16.37 -14.60 -5.07
C GLY A 113 -15.24 -14.14 -5.99
N ALA A 114 -14.51 -13.07 -5.66
CA ALA A 114 -13.30 -12.69 -6.39
C ALA A 114 -12.27 -13.85 -6.41
N ARG A 115 -11.63 -14.06 -7.56
CA ARG A 115 -10.71 -15.18 -7.81
C ARG A 115 -9.59 -15.23 -6.76
N SER A 116 -9.24 -16.42 -6.31
CA SER A 116 -7.99 -16.62 -5.57
C SER A 116 -6.77 -16.39 -6.47
N GLY A 117 -5.58 -16.25 -5.87
CA GLY A 117 -4.35 -16.03 -6.60
C GLY A 117 -4.07 -17.17 -7.58
N SER A 118 -4.09 -18.42 -7.11
CA SER A 118 -3.87 -19.59 -7.95
C SER A 118 -4.85 -19.68 -9.13
N LYS A 119 -6.14 -19.41 -8.89
CA LYS A 119 -7.18 -19.44 -9.93
C LYS A 119 -6.98 -18.35 -10.97
N PHE A 120 -6.65 -17.13 -10.55
CA PHE A 120 -6.33 -16.05 -11.47
C PHE A 120 -5.10 -16.38 -12.33
N MET A 121 -4.04 -16.91 -11.72
CA MET A 121 -2.80 -17.26 -12.42
C MET A 121 -3.00 -18.40 -13.43
N GLU A 122 -3.86 -19.37 -13.12
CA GLU A 122 -4.30 -20.40 -14.08
C GLU A 122 -5.01 -19.79 -15.29
N ASP A 123 -5.95 -18.87 -15.06
CA ASP A 123 -6.73 -18.22 -16.12
C ASP A 123 -5.84 -17.43 -17.11
N ILE A 124 -4.70 -16.89 -16.64
CA ILE A 124 -3.78 -16.11 -17.48
C ILE A 124 -2.53 -16.89 -17.93
N LEU A 125 -2.39 -18.18 -17.61
CA LEU A 125 -1.14 -18.94 -17.77
C LEU A 125 -0.52 -18.86 -19.18
N GLY A 126 -1.35 -18.93 -20.22
CA GLY A 126 -0.93 -18.92 -21.63
C GLY A 126 -1.01 -17.56 -22.32
N THR A 127 -1.20 -16.47 -21.57
CA THR A 127 -1.43 -15.14 -22.14
C THR A 127 -0.14 -14.39 -22.44
N THR A 128 -0.17 -13.59 -23.51
CA THR A 128 0.88 -12.61 -23.82
C THR A 128 0.82 -11.41 -22.88
N PHE A 129 1.85 -10.56 -22.88
CA PHE A 129 1.84 -9.29 -22.14
C PHE A 129 0.59 -8.45 -22.46
N GLN A 130 0.31 -8.23 -23.74
CA GLN A 130 -0.81 -7.38 -24.17
C GLN A 130 -2.18 -7.95 -23.75
N GLN A 131 -2.29 -9.26 -23.63
CA GLN A 131 -3.51 -9.93 -23.17
C GLN A 131 -3.67 -9.87 -21.66
N ARG A 132 -2.58 -10.09 -20.89
CA ARG A 132 -2.68 -10.19 -19.42
C ARG A 132 -2.86 -8.86 -18.71
N GLU A 133 -2.24 -7.78 -19.22
CA GLU A 133 -2.21 -6.49 -18.51
C GLU A 133 -3.63 -5.92 -18.25
N PRO A 134 -4.60 -5.99 -19.18
CA PRO A 134 -5.99 -5.62 -18.88
C PRO A 134 -6.67 -6.50 -17.83
N TYR A 135 -6.40 -7.82 -17.81
CA TYR A 135 -6.95 -8.71 -16.78
C TYR A 135 -6.39 -8.38 -15.40
N ILE A 136 -5.06 -8.16 -15.31
CA ILE A 136 -4.38 -7.72 -14.09
C ILE A 136 -4.99 -6.41 -13.58
N LEU A 137 -5.09 -5.40 -14.45
CA LEU A 137 -5.67 -4.10 -14.09
C LEU A 137 -7.09 -4.25 -13.54
N THR A 138 -7.92 -5.06 -14.19
CA THR A 138 -9.32 -5.27 -13.80
C THR A 138 -9.44 -5.87 -12.40
N GLU A 139 -8.61 -6.86 -12.06
CA GLU A 139 -8.60 -7.46 -10.71
C GLU A 139 -8.26 -6.41 -9.64
N PHE A 140 -7.23 -5.59 -9.86
CA PHE A 140 -6.86 -4.54 -8.90
C PHE A 140 -7.91 -3.44 -8.79
N LEU A 141 -8.47 -2.96 -9.92
CA LEU A 141 -9.50 -1.92 -9.88
C LEU A 141 -10.79 -2.40 -9.21
N ASN A 142 -11.06 -3.71 -9.27
CA ASN A 142 -12.17 -4.32 -8.54
C ASN A 142 -11.83 -4.68 -7.10
N GLY A 143 -10.62 -4.42 -6.59
CA GLY A 143 -10.25 -4.71 -5.21
C GLY A 143 -9.89 -6.16 -4.92
N ASN A 144 -9.54 -6.98 -5.92
CA ASN A 144 -9.01 -8.32 -5.71
C ASN A 144 -7.55 -8.27 -5.24
N ILE A 145 -7.36 -7.84 -4.00
CA ILE A 145 -6.09 -7.89 -3.26
C ILE A 145 -6.30 -8.66 -1.95
N PRO A 146 -5.25 -9.32 -1.42
CA PRO A 146 -5.28 -9.88 -0.07
C PRO A 146 -5.57 -8.78 0.95
N ASP A 147 -6.36 -9.10 1.97
CA ASP A 147 -6.75 -8.13 2.99
C ASP A 147 -5.53 -7.55 3.71
N ILE A 148 -4.50 -8.36 3.93
CA ILE A 148 -3.30 -7.90 4.62
C ILE A 148 -2.52 -6.80 3.88
N LEU A 149 -2.72 -6.66 2.56
CA LEU A 149 -2.14 -5.57 1.79
C LEU A 149 -2.93 -4.25 1.90
N ARG A 150 -4.12 -4.28 2.52
CA ARG A 150 -4.93 -3.09 2.78
C ARG A 150 -4.42 -2.30 3.99
N ASP A 151 -3.67 -2.96 4.87
CA ASP A 151 -3.05 -2.37 6.05
C ASP A 151 -1.68 -1.81 5.71
N PHE A 152 -1.68 -0.56 5.26
CA PHE A 152 -0.45 0.18 5.06
C PHE A 152 0.17 0.50 6.42
N ILE A 153 1.49 0.42 6.50
CA ILE A 153 2.24 0.82 7.70
C ILE A 153 2.89 2.18 7.50
N THR A 154 2.91 2.99 8.54
CA THR A 154 3.60 4.29 8.52
C THR A 154 5.08 4.09 8.89
N LEU A 155 5.97 4.44 7.97
CA LEU A 155 7.40 4.53 8.22
C LEU A 155 7.78 5.96 8.59
N THR A 156 8.77 6.11 9.48
CA THR A 156 9.30 7.41 9.89
C THR A 156 10.81 7.42 9.73
N SER A 157 11.31 8.35 8.92
CA SER A 157 12.74 8.54 8.68
C SER A 157 13.14 10.00 8.79
N THR A 158 14.42 10.25 9.04
CA THR A 158 14.99 11.61 8.96
C THR A 158 15.78 11.74 7.67
N PHE A 159 15.36 12.64 6.79
CA PHE A 159 16.03 12.92 5.53
C PHE A 159 16.54 14.35 5.46
N LYS A 160 17.55 14.58 4.61
CA LYS A 160 18.09 15.92 4.35
C LYS A 160 17.51 16.49 3.07
N ASP A 161 17.10 17.75 3.11
CA ASP A 161 16.79 18.53 1.92
C ASP A 161 18.07 18.88 1.13
N VAL A 162 17.91 19.61 0.02
CA VAL A 162 19.05 20.08 -0.80
C VAL A 162 20.03 20.98 -0.02
N ASN A 163 19.55 21.71 0.99
CA ASN A 163 20.36 22.61 1.82
C ASN A 163 21.05 21.87 2.99
N GLY A 164 20.79 20.57 3.17
CA GLY A 164 21.31 19.77 4.28
C GLY A 164 20.48 19.86 5.57
N THR A 165 19.30 20.48 5.53
CA THR A 165 18.35 20.58 6.64
C THR A 165 17.70 19.22 6.88
N ASN A 166 17.71 18.75 8.12
CA ASN A 166 17.00 17.52 8.49
C ASN A 166 15.49 17.77 8.58
N HIS A 167 14.71 16.87 8.01
CA HIS A 167 13.26 16.80 8.10
C HIS A 167 12.83 15.43 8.59
N THR A 168 11.82 15.39 9.46
CA THR A 168 11.12 14.14 9.78
C THR A 168 10.12 13.87 8.66
N VAL A 169 10.26 12.72 8.01
CA VAL A 169 9.42 12.31 6.88
C VAL A 169 8.68 11.04 7.29
N GLU A 170 7.36 11.12 7.32
CA GLU A 170 6.47 9.99 7.60
C GLU A 170 5.68 9.64 6.34
N TYR A 171 5.67 8.38 5.95
CA TYR A 171 4.96 7.92 4.75
C TYR A 171 4.40 6.52 4.95
N ASP A 172 3.21 6.28 4.38
CA ASP A 172 2.54 4.98 4.49
C ASP A 172 2.89 4.10 3.30
N VAL A 173 3.20 2.83 3.56
CA VAL A 173 3.63 1.87 2.54
C VAL A 173 2.94 0.52 2.70
N MET A 174 2.67 -0.12 1.56
CA MET A 174 2.20 -1.51 1.54
C MET A 174 3.29 -2.45 2.09
N THR A 175 2.90 -3.38 2.97
CA THR A 175 3.80 -4.32 3.65
C THR A 175 4.50 -5.29 2.69
N ASP A 176 3.86 -5.61 1.56
CA ASP A 176 4.39 -6.43 0.48
C ASP A 176 4.15 -5.77 -0.90
N TYR A 177 4.46 -6.50 -1.96
CA TYR A 177 4.19 -6.13 -3.34
C TYR A 177 2.76 -6.47 -3.73
N LEU A 178 2.19 -5.69 -4.67
CA LEU A 178 0.86 -5.91 -5.22
C LEU A 178 0.64 -7.37 -5.62
N SER A 179 -0.39 -7.95 -5.02
CA SER A 179 -0.76 -9.35 -5.18
C SER A 179 -2.26 -9.47 -5.45
N ILE A 180 -2.64 -10.50 -6.21
CA ILE A 180 -4.04 -10.87 -6.45
C ILE A 180 -4.34 -12.13 -5.65
N GLY A 181 -5.51 -12.18 -4.99
CA GLY A 181 -5.97 -13.33 -4.21
C GLY A 181 -6.41 -13.01 -2.79
N THR A 182 -6.48 -14.03 -1.93
CA THR A 182 -6.79 -13.91 -0.49
C THR A 182 -5.50 -13.97 0.34
N ASN A 183 -5.58 -13.83 1.66
CA ASN A 183 -4.39 -13.99 2.53
C ASN A 183 -3.78 -15.41 2.45
N GLU A 184 -4.62 -16.41 2.19
CA GLU A 184 -4.25 -17.83 2.14
C GLU A 184 -3.81 -18.27 0.73
N ASP A 185 -4.35 -17.66 -0.32
CA ASP A 185 -4.05 -18.00 -1.72
C ASP A 185 -3.92 -16.73 -2.55
N TYR A 186 -2.67 -16.26 -2.71
CA TYR A 186 -2.30 -15.10 -3.51
C TYR A 186 -1.04 -15.33 -4.34
N CYS A 187 -0.89 -14.49 -5.36
CA CYS A 187 0.35 -14.38 -6.12
C CYS A 187 0.75 -12.91 -6.23
N ARG A 188 2.04 -12.60 -5.95
CA ARG A 188 2.65 -11.31 -6.31
C ARG A 188 2.66 -11.16 -7.82
N ILE A 189 2.22 -10.02 -8.34
CA ILE A 189 1.96 -9.84 -9.77
C ILE A 189 2.99 -8.90 -10.41
N PRO A 190 4.00 -9.45 -11.11
CA PRO A 190 4.76 -8.69 -12.10
C PRO A 190 3.84 -8.11 -13.17
N MET A 191 3.97 -6.81 -13.45
CA MET A 191 3.19 -6.11 -14.47
C MET A 191 4.00 -4.98 -15.11
N GLY A 192 3.50 -4.44 -16.21
CA GLY A 192 4.10 -3.29 -16.88
C GLY A 192 3.94 -1.99 -16.08
N PRO A 193 4.85 -1.00 -16.24
CA PRO A 193 4.80 0.24 -15.49
C PRO A 193 3.55 1.09 -15.80
N SER A 194 2.98 0.96 -17.00
CA SER A 194 1.71 1.60 -17.38
C SER A 194 0.54 1.09 -16.53
N THR A 195 0.44 -0.23 -16.36
CA THR A 195 -0.59 -0.87 -15.52
C THR A 195 -0.38 -0.54 -14.04
N ALA A 196 0.88 -0.65 -13.57
CA ALA A 196 1.24 -0.27 -12.21
C ALA A 196 0.87 1.18 -11.88
N GLN A 197 1.12 2.12 -12.79
CA GLN A 197 0.76 3.52 -12.60
C GLN A 197 -0.75 3.73 -12.55
N LYS A 198 -1.54 3.07 -13.41
CA LYS A 198 -3.01 3.14 -13.36
C LYS A 198 -3.55 2.70 -12.00
N ILE A 199 -2.98 1.64 -11.44
CA ILE A 199 -3.36 1.12 -10.12
C ILE A 199 -2.96 2.12 -9.02
N ALA A 200 -1.72 2.63 -9.07
CA ALA A 200 -1.26 3.62 -8.11
C ALA A 200 -2.16 4.87 -8.11
N ASP A 201 -2.48 5.40 -9.29
CA ASP A 201 -3.37 6.57 -9.43
C ASP A 201 -4.78 6.28 -8.89
N ALA A 202 -5.33 5.09 -9.17
CA ALA A 202 -6.65 4.69 -8.68
C ALA A 202 -6.71 4.55 -7.15
N TYR A 203 -5.61 4.14 -6.52
CA TYR A 203 -5.53 3.97 -5.06
C TYR A 203 -5.09 5.25 -4.32
N GLY A 204 -4.81 6.34 -5.05
CA GLY A 204 -4.25 7.56 -4.44
C GLY A 204 -2.81 7.38 -3.96
N CYS A 205 -2.08 6.44 -4.57
CA CYS A 205 -0.72 6.07 -4.24
C CYS A 205 0.27 6.59 -5.30
N ILE A 206 1.56 6.40 -5.01
CA ILE A 206 2.68 6.65 -5.91
C ILE A 206 3.58 5.41 -5.97
N LEU A 207 4.25 5.21 -7.09
CA LEU A 207 5.34 4.22 -7.21
C LEU A 207 6.56 4.71 -6.43
N THR A 208 7.37 3.78 -5.95
CA THR A 208 8.58 4.08 -5.18
C THR A 208 9.64 4.79 -6.02
N THR A 209 10.54 5.51 -5.35
CA THR A 209 11.84 5.92 -5.90
C THR A 209 12.92 4.97 -5.38
N THR A 210 14.14 5.03 -5.93
CA THR A 210 15.27 4.23 -5.39
C THR A 210 15.52 4.53 -3.91
N LYS A 211 15.40 5.81 -3.53
CA LYS A 211 15.57 6.27 -2.14
C LYS A 211 14.55 5.61 -1.20
N LEU A 212 13.29 5.59 -1.60
CA LEU A 212 12.23 4.96 -0.79
C LEU A 212 12.40 3.44 -0.76
N CYS A 213 12.83 2.80 -1.86
CA CYS A 213 13.15 1.37 -1.83
C CYS A 213 14.23 1.04 -0.80
N ASP A 214 15.30 1.84 -0.73
CA ASP A 214 16.37 1.66 0.25
C ASP A 214 15.88 1.88 1.69
N ASP A 215 15.08 2.93 1.92
CA ASP A 215 14.54 3.25 3.24
C ASP A 215 13.53 2.19 3.72
N ILE A 216 12.62 1.74 2.85
CA ILE A 216 11.70 0.63 3.14
C ILE A 216 12.49 -0.62 3.53
N TRP A 217 13.59 -0.92 2.82
CA TRP A 217 14.44 -2.03 3.19
C TRP A 217 15.03 -1.86 4.61
N GLN A 218 15.46 -0.66 5.00
CA GLN A 218 15.98 -0.41 6.36
C GLN A 218 14.93 -0.65 7.46
N HIS A 219 13.65 -0.38 7.17
CA HIS A 219 12.54 -0.56 8.12
C HIS A 219 11.91 -1.95 8.09
N ALA A 220 12.18 -2.76 7.06
CA ALA A 220 11.60 -4.09 6.93
C ALA A 220 11.99 -4.97 8.13
N THR A 221 11.03 -5.73 8.65
CA THR A 221 11.29 -6.71 9.72
C THR A 221 11.68 -8.07 9.15
N VAL A 222 11.36 -8.33 7.88
CA VAL A 222 11.74 -9.53 7.16
C VAL A 222 12.62 -9.16 5.96
N HIS A 223 13.92 -9.46 6.09
CA HIS A 223 14.88 -9.40 4.98
C HIS A 223 15.15 -10.81 4.46
N LEU A 224 14.86 -11.03 3.18
CA LEU A 224 15.23 -12.28 2.50
C LEU A 224 16.27 -11.98 1.45
N ASP A 225 17.22 -12.90 1.28
CA ASP A 225 18.12 -12.82 0.15
C ASP A 225 17.35 -13.02 -1.18
N PRO A 226 17.72 -12.27 -2.22
CA PRO A 226 17.26 -12.44 -3.59
C PRO A 226 17.25 -13.90 -4.08
N ILE A 227 16.17 -14.31 -4.75
CA ILE A 227 16.02 -15.64 -5.35
C ILE A 227 16.12 -15.55 -6.89
N PRO A 228 17.33 -15.54 -7.47
CA PRO A 228 17.50 -15.42 -8.92
C PRO A 228 17.26 -16.75 -9.64
N TYR A 229 16.65 -16.67 -10.82
CA TYR A 229 16.56 -17.76 -11.78
C TYR A 229 17.48 -17.52 -12.95
N TYR A 230 18.13 -18.59 -13.40
CA TYR A 230 18.97 -18.55 -14.59
C TYR A 230 18.13 -18.21 -15.84
N PRO A 231 18.56 -17.26 -16.70
CA PRO A 231 17.81 -16.90 -17.88
C PRO A 231 17.85 -18.04 -18.92
N VAL A 232 16.68 -18.63 -19.19
CA VAL A 232 16.48 -19.63 -20.25
C VAL A 232 15.43 -19.12 -21.22
N ALA A 233 15.87 -18.73 -22.42
CA ALA A 233 15.00 -18.11 -23.44
C ALA A 233 14.15 -16.98 -22.83
N ASP A 234 12.83 -17.00 -23.04
CA ASP A 234 11.87 -16.04 -22.52
C ASP A 234 11.13 -16.53 -21.26
N ASN A 235 11.55 -17.66 -20.67
CA ASN A 235 10.88 -18.28 -19.52
C ASN A 235 10.61 -17.30 -18.38
N ASN A 236 11.57 -16.42 -18.08
CA ASN A 236 11.47 -15.48 -16.97
C ASN A 236 10.31 -14.48 -17.12
N SER A 237 9.77 -14.29 -18.33
CA SER A 237 8.61 -13.45 -18.61
C SER A 237 7.29 -14.21 -18.73
N GLN A 238 7.32 -15.53 -18.55
CA GLN A 238 6.15 -16.41 -18.62
C GLN A 238 5.45 -16.49 -17.26
N VAL A 239 4.12 -16.57 -17.27
CA VAL A 239 3.28 -16.53 -16.06
C VAL A 239 3.63 -17.65 -15.07
N TYR A 240 3.99 -18.84 -15.55
CA TYR A 240 4.39 -19.93 -14.65
C TYR A 240 5.62 -19.58 -13.80
N LYS A 241 6.55 -18.75 -14.30
CA LYS A 241 7.68 -18.26 -13.50
C LYS A 241 7.25 -17.29 -12.42
N PHE A 242 6.16 -16.57 -12.60
CA PHE A 242 5.62 -15.67 -11.57
C PHE A 242 5.06 -16.50 -10.41
N ILE A 243 4.37 -17.60 -10.75
CA ILE A 243 3.86 -18.58 -9.78
C ILE A 243 5.02 -19.21 -8.99
N GLU A 244 6.02 -19.79 -9.69
CA GLU A 244 7.19 -20.43 -9.06
C GLU A 244 7.90 -19.46 -8.10
N HIS A 245 8.17 -18.23 -8.54
CA HIS A 245 8.88 -17.27 -7.71
C HIS A 245 8.05 -16.78 -6.51
N ASN A 246 6.72 -16.72 -6.64
CA ASN A 246 5.85 -16.43 -5.49
C ASN A 246 5.91 -17.56 -4.47
N THR A 247 5.87 -18.83 -4.91
CA THR A 247 6.02 -20.01 -4.06
C THR A 247 7.37 -20.00 -3.34
N ASP A 248 8.46 -19.72 -4.05
CA ASP A 248 9.80 -19.69 -3.46
C ASP A 248 9.95 -18.58 -2.42
N ILE A 249 9.41 -17.37 -2.69
CA ILE A 249 9.40 -16.29 -1.69
C ILE A 249 8.60 -16.70 -0.46
N ASN A 250 7.42 -17.30 -0.64
CA ASN A 250 6.58 -17.71 0.49
C ASN A 250 7.29 -18.75 1.35
N ALA A 251 7.92 -19.75 0.74
CA ALA A 251 8.72 -20.75 1.44
C ALA A 251 9.92 -20.10 2.15
N ALA A 252 10.63 -19.17 1.51
CA ALA A 252 11.75 -18.46 2.12
C ALA A 252 11.32 -17.60 3.32
N ARG A 253 10.17 -16.92 3.23
CA ARG A 253 9.59 -16.17 4.35
C ARG A 253 9.28 -17.10 5.52
N GLU A 254 8.60 -18.21 5.27
CA GLU A 254 8.24 -19.19 6.31
C GLU A 254 9.48 -19.79 6.99
N MET A 255 10.51 -20.14 6.20
CA MET A 255 11.78 -20.63 6.75
C MET A 255 12.51 -19.59 7.62
N ALA A 256 12.35 -18.31 7.31
CA ALA A 256 12.87 -17.20 8.11
C ALA A 256 12.00 -16.90 9.36
N GLY A 257 10.87 -17.59 9.55
CA GLY A 257 9.91 -17.34 10.62
C GLY A 257 9.06 -16.08 10.41
N GLY A 258 9.10 -15.50 9.21
CA GLY A 258 8.32 -14.32 8.85
C GLY A 258 6.86 -14.65 8.57
N THR A 259 6.01 -13.64 8.73
CA THR A 259 4.56 -13.72 8.59
C THR A 259 4.06 -12.78 7.49
N ILE A 260 2.84 -12.99 7.00
CA ILE A 260 2.30 -12.22 5.87
C ILE A 260 1.96 -10.75 6.20
N HIS A 261 1.90 -10.38 7.48
CA HIS A 261 1.62 -9.01 7.93
C HIS A 261 2.86 -8.14 8.08
N GLU A 262 4.05 -8.75 8.03
CA GLU A 262 5.29 -8.05 8.24
C GLU A 262 5.76 -7.31 6.99
N LEU A 263 6.44 -6.18 7.20
CA LEU A 263 7.13 -5.49 6.13
C LEU A 263 8.28 -6.36 5.63
N ILE A 264 8.09 -6.96 4.45
CA ILE A 264 9.10 -7.77 3.78
C ILE A 264 9.83 -6.92 2.74
N ALA A 265 11.15 -7.05 2.61
CA ALA A 265 11.92 -6.34 1.58
C ALA A 265 13.06 -7.20 1.01
N GLY A 266 13.66 -6.73 -0.09
CA GLY A 266 14.79 -7.37 -0.75
C GLY A 266 14.44 -8.45 -1.77
N ILE A 267 13.16 -8.84 -1.87
CA ILE A 267 12.70 -10.00 -2.67
C ILE A 267 12.39 -9.73 -4.15
N LYS A 268 12.29 -8.45 -4.57
CA LYS A 268 11.96 -8.06 -5.94
C LYS A 268 12.82 -6.90 -6.42
N LYS A 269 12.87 -6.72 -7.73
CA LYS A 269 13.26 -5.47 -8.40
C LYS A 269 12.02 -4.59 -8.49
N ASP A 270 11.99 -3.55 -7.69
CA ASP A 270 10.91 -2.56 -7.70
C ASP A 270 10.88 -1.83 -9.04
N VAL A 271 9.69 -1.69 -9.62
CA VAL A 271 9.44 -0.73 -10.69
C VAL A 271 9.32 0.64 -10.06
N VAL A 272 10.31 1.50 -10.33
CA VAL A 272 10.44 2.81 -9.67
C VAL A 272 10.14 3.96 -10.63
N ILE A 273 9.81 5.12 -10.07
CA ILE A 273 9.83 6.40 -10.79
C ILE A 273 11.19 7.09 -10.62
N CYS A 274 11.68 7.70 -11.70
CA CYS A 274 12.92 8.47 -11.75
C CYS A 274 12.89 9.49 -12.90
N ASN A 275 13.85 10.43 -12.96
CA ASN A 275 13.94 11.39 -14.06
C ASN A 275 14.07 10.72 -15.43
N ALA A 276 14.71 9.55 -15.49
CA ALA A 276 14.93 8.83 -16.73
C ALA A 276 13.60 8.45 -17.41
N VAL A 277 12.54 8.17 -16.65
CA VAL A 277 11.19 7.85 -17.16
C VAL A 277 10.67 8.95 -18.08
N LYS A 278 10.93 10.22 -17.77
CA LYS A 278 10.55 11.34 -18.65
C LYS A 278 11.33 11.35 -19.96
N THR A 279 12.63 11.08 -19.89
CA THR A 279 13.55 11.21 -21.03
C THR A 279 13.62 9.96 -21.91
N LYS A 280 13.13 8.83 -21.40
CA LYS A 280 13.08 7.53 -22.08
C LYS A 280 11.65 6.97 -22.04
N PRO A 281 10.68 7.61 -22.72
CA PRO A 281 9.34 7.03 -22.84
C PRO A 281 9.45 5.64 -23.52
N GLY A 282 8.62 4.69 -23.11
CA GLY A 282 8.66 3.32 -23.61
C GLY A 282 9.65 2.39 -22.90
N TYR A 283 10.26 2.84 -21.80
CA TYR A 283 11.18 2.04 -20.98
C TYR A 283 10.69 1.95 -19.54
N VAL A 284 11.00 0.83 -18.89
CA VAL A 284 10.79 0.63 -17.46
C VAL A 284 12.07 0.95 -16.68
N ALA A 285 11.94 1.62 -15.53
CA ALA A 285 13.01 1.77 -14.56
C ALA A 285 12.81 0.76 -13.43
N ILE A 286 13.83 -0.07 -13.20
CA ILE A 286 13.84 -1.08 -12.14
C ILE A 286 15.03 -0.85 -11.20
N TYR A 287 14.83 -1.14 -9.91
CA TYR A 287 15.83 -0.97 -8.86
C TYR A 287 15.58 -1.96 -7.71
N GLY A 288 16.60 -2.30 -6.93
CA GLY A 288 16.46 -3.00 -5.67
C GLY A 288 16.97 -4.42 -5.71
N TRP A 289 16.15 -5.38 -5.29
CA TRP A 289 16.58 -6.76 -5.05
C TRP A 289 17.79 -6.77 -4.10
N HIS A 290 17.56 -6.27 -2.89
CA HIS A 290 18.60 -6.04 -1.91
C HIS A 290 19.00 -7.34 -1.21
N TYR A 291 20.30 -7.54 -1.04
CA TYR A 291 20.81 -8.53 -0.09
C TYR A 291 20.34 -8.23 1.34
N THR A 292 20.44 -9.21 2.23
CA THR A 292 20.29 -9.02 3.69
C THR A 292 21.27 -8.00 4.30
N SER A 293 22.31 -7.59 3.57
CA SER A 293 23.19 -6.48 3.93
C SER A 293 22.67 -5.08 3.57
N GLY A 294 21.57 -4.99 2.82
CA GLY A 294 20.99 -3.74 2.31
C GLY A 294 21.60 -3.27 1.00
N THR A 295 22.55 -4.02 0.44
CA THR A 295 23.12 -3.70 -0.87
C THR A 295 22.17 -4.12 -1.98
N ALA A 296 21.70 -3.17 -2.79
CA ALA A 296 20.90 -3.45 -3.98
C ALA A 296 21.71 -4.24 -5.03
N ILE A 297 21.23 -5.42 -5.45
CA ILE A 297 21.82 -6.18 -6.55
C ILE A 297 21.49 -5.53 -7.89
N GLN A 298 20.26 -5.03 -8.02
CA GLN A 298 19.80 -4.31 -9.20
C GLN A 298 20.02 -2.81 -8.99
N PRO A 299 21.11 -2.22 -9.52
CA PRO A 299 21.21 -0.76 -9.58
C PRO A 299 20.11 -0.20 -10.48
N LEU A 300 19.89 1.11 -10.42
CA LEU A 300 18.86 1.76 -11.22
C LEU A 300 19.11 1.47 -12.70
N TYR A 301 18.19 0.75 -13.33
CA TYR A 301 18.32 0.30 -14.69
C TYR A 301 17.09 0.69 -15.51
N THR A 302 17.33 1.38 -16.62
CA THR A 302 16.30 1.84 -17.57
C THR A 302 16.70 1.46 -19.00
N GLY A 303 17.09 0.19 -19.17
CA GLY A 303 17.46 -0.38 -20.47
C GLY A 303 16.42 -1.35 -21.04
N HIS A 304 15.43 -1.75 -20.24
CA HIS A 304 14.32 -2.58 -20.71
C HIS A 304 13.17 -1.71 -21.21
N VAL A 305 12.58 -2.13 -22.32
CA VAL A 305 11.30 -1.62 -22.81
C VAL A 305 10.19 -1.88 -21.79
N ASP A 306 9.16 -1.04 -21.79
CA ASP A 306 8.08 -1.08 -20.80
C ASP A 306 7.16 -2.32 -20.89
N TRP A 307 7.16 -3.02 -22.03
CA TRP A 307 6.49 -4.31 -22.17
C TRP A 307 7.35 -5.51 -21.75
N TYR A 308 8.60 -5.29 -21.36
CA TYR A 308 9.41 -6.33 -20.72
C TYR A 308 9.05 -6.42 -19.23
N VAL A 309 8.55 -7.58 -18.83
CA VAL A 309 8.23 -7.90 -17.45
C VAL A 309 8.74 -9.29 -17.18
N ASP A 310 9.56 -9.45 -16.15
CA ASP A 310 10.00 -10.76 -15.67
C ASP A 310 9.46 -11.04 -14.26
N TYR A 311 9.62 -12.29 -13.81
CA TYR A 311 9.18 -12.75 -12.49
C TYR A 311 9.71 -11.92 -11.32
N SER A 312 10.83 -11.21 -11.50
CA SER A 312 11.51 -10.46 -10.45
C SER A 312 10.98 -9.05 -10.28
N HIS A 313 10.17 -8.54 -11.22
CA HIS A 313 9.53 -7.23 -11.08
C HIS A 313 8.55 -7.23 -9.90
N GLY A 314 8.58 -6.18 -9.09
CA GLY A 314 7.68 -5.94 -7.97
C GLY A 314 7.09 -4.55 -8.04
N ILE A 315 5.80 -4.41 -7.71
CA ILE A 315 5.13 -3.13 -7.56
C ILE A 315 4.77 -2.95 -6.09
N ARG A 316 5.45 -2.04 -5.40
CA ARG A 316 5.09 -1.64 -4.03
C ARG A 316 4.56 -0.22 -4.07
N LEU A 317 3.42 0.00 -3.42
CA LEU A 317 2.76 1.30 -3.40
C LEU A 317 3.06 2.03 -2.10
N VAL A 318 3.29 3.33 -2.25
CA VAL A 318 3.40 4.30 -1.15
C VAL A 318 2.22 5.25 -1.26
N ASN A 319 1.61 5.64 -0.14
CA ASN A 319 0.58 6.67 -0.12
C ASN A 319 1.13 7.97 -0.75
N ASN A 320 0.40 8.58 -1.67
CA ASN A 320 0.85 9.82 -2.30
C ASN A 320 0.85 10.99 -1.30
N ILE A 321 0.23 10.85 -0.13
CA ILE A 321 0.32 11.82 0.95
C ILE A 321 1.44 11.43 1.91
N VAL A 322 2.44 12.29 2.01
CA VAL A 322 3.61 12.16 2.88
C VAL A 322 3.58 13.31 3.89
N ARG A 323 3.92 13.05 5.15
CA ARG A 323 4.06 14.11 6.16
C ARG A 323 5.52 14.54 6.26
N VAL A 324 5.78 15.82 6.08
CA VAL A 324 7.10 16.44 6.29
C VAL A 324 6.98 17.36 7.50
N ASP A 325 7.71 17.07 8.57
CA ASP A 325 7.61 17.76 9.86
C ASP A 325 6.16 17.85 10.39
N GLY A 326 5.40 16.78 10.21
CA GLY A 326 3.99 16.67 10.61
C GLY A 326 3.00 17.40 9.69
N VAL A 327 3.46 18.00 8.59
CA VAL A 327 2.65 18.66 7.57
C VAL A 327 2.39 17.73 6.39
N PRO A 328 1.13 17.36 6.09
CA PRO A 328 0.81 16.52 4.95
C PRO A 328 1.05 17.24 3.63
N MET A 329 1.67 16.55 2.68
CA MET A 329 2.06 17.04 1.37
C MET A 329 1.91 15.95 0.32
N ASN A 330 1.61 16.34 -0.91
CA ASN A 330 1.62 15.40 -2.04
C ASN A 330 3.07 15.03 -2.41
N ALA A 331 3.40 13.74 -2.48
CA ALA A 331 4.72 13.24 -2.80
C ALA A 331 5.20 13.73 -4.17
N GLU A 332 4.30 13.88 -5.15
CA GLU A 332 4.67 14.46 -6.43
C GLU A 332 5.01 15.94 -6.36
N THR A 333 4.40 16.69 -5.44
CA THR A 333 4.76 18.10 -5.20
C THR A 333 6.13 18.17 -4.56
N ILE A 334 6.42 17.32 -3.57
CA ILE A 334 7.75 17.20 -2.95
C ILE A 334 8.79 16.89 -4.03
N LEU A 335 8.55 15.88 -4.87
CA LEU A 335 9.47 15.46 -5.93
C LEU A 335 9.71 16.53 -7.01
N ARG A 336 8.80 17.50 -7.18
CA ARG A 336 8.94 18.63 -8.12
C ARG A 336 9.54 19.89 -7.46
N ASP A 337 9.63 19.93 -6.14
CA ASP A 337 10.15 21.08 -5.39
C ASP A 337 11.68 21.14 -5.46
N SER A 338 12.23 22.34 -5.70
CA SER A 338 13.68 22.52 -5.88
C SER A 338 14.53 22.23 -4.65
N ILE A 339 13.94 22.18 -3.47
CA ILE A 339 14.61 21.93 -2.18
C ILE A 339 14.19 20.57 -1.62
N LEU A 340 12.88 20.28 -1.60
CA LEU A 340 12.34 19.12 -0.91
C LEU A 340 12.42 17.82 -1.71
N TYR A 341 12.71 17.84 -3.02
CA TYR A 341 12.78 16.61 -3.81
C TYR A 341 13.76 15.59 -3.23
N LYS A 342 14.82 16.07 -2.55
CA LYS A 342 15.86 15.24 -1.93
C LYS A 342 15.34 14.38 -0.77
N LEU A 343 14.20 14.76 -0.18
CA LEU A 343 13.53 13.94 0.82
C LEU A 343 13.05 12.62 0.25
N LEU A 344 12.65 12.58 -1.03
CA LEU A 344 12.06 11.38 -1.65
C LEU A 344 12.88 10.84 -2.82
N SER A 345 13.97 11.48 -3.24
CA SER A 345 14.80 11.00 -4.36
C SER A 345 16.27 11.34 -4.16
N ASP A 346 17.15 10.39 -4.51
CA ASP A 346 18.60 10.59 -4.48
C ASP A 346 19.17 11.17 -5.78
N GLU A 347 18.32 11.47 -6.77
CA GLU A 347 18.77 12.04 -8.05
C GLU A 347 19.35 13.47 -7.91
N ASN A 348 19.98 13.96 -8.98
CA ASN A 348 20.66 15.27 -9.02
C ASN A 348 19.74 16.45 -9.39
N GLY A 349 18.44 16.31 -9.21
CA GLY A 349 17.47 17.38 -9.45
C GLY A 349 16.02 16.92 -9.40
N ILE A 350 15.11 17.89 -9.49
CA ILE A 350 13.67 17.67 -9.39
C ILE A 350 13.15 16.64 -10.40
N MET A 351 12.21 15.81 -9.97
CA MET A 351 11.50 14.89 -10.82
C MET A 351 10.31 15.58 -11.49
N ARG A 352 10.55 16.16 -12.68
CA ARG A 352 9.51 16.93 -13.41
C ARG A 352 8.27 16.08 -13.76
N LEU A 353 8.46 14.77 -13.94
CA LEU A 353 7.39 13.82 -14.22
C LEU A 353 7.54 12.61 -13.28
N PRO A 354 7.01 12.69 -12.04
CA PRO A 354 7.08 11.65 -11.03
C PRO A 354 6.03 10.56 -11.25
N ARG A 355 5.91 10.09 -12.49
CA ARG A 355 4.96 9.06 -12.91
C ARG A 355 5.30 8.52 -14.30
N TYR A 356 4.83 7.32 -14.60
CA TYR A 356 4.75 6.83 -15.97
C TYR A 356 3.57 7.46 -16.72
N ARG A 357 3.68 7.60 -18.04
CA ARG A 357 2.56 7.98 -18.91
C ARG A 357 1.90 6.71 -19.43
N TYR A 358 0.59 6.72 -19.56
CA TYR A 358 -0.18 5.53 -19.95
C TYR A 358 -1.46 5.86 -20.70
#